data_AF-A0A4U2ETJ2-F1
#
_entry.id   AF-A0A4U2ETJ2-F1
#
_cell.length_a   1.000
_cell.length_b   1.000
_cell.length_c   1.000
_cell.angle_alpha   90.00
_cell.angle_beta   90.00
_cell.angle_gamma   90.00
#
_symmetry.space_group_name_H-M   'P 1'
#
loop_
_entity.id
_entity.type
_entity.pdbx_description
1 polymer ?
#
loop_
_entity_poly.entity_id
_entity_poly.type
_entity_poly.pdbx_seq_one_letter_code
_entity_poly.pdbx_strand_id
1 'polypeptide(L)'
;MPITKDTKEKFIQKAIQRWGERYDYSLVEYVNSRTAVTIICPVHQYRFTQTPKAHFAAKHHCCPICYKEVRGSYQNRWRLSSESKSPLRMKLPSQINQVFRF
;
A
#
# COMPACT_ATOMS: atom_id res chain seq x y z
N MET A 1 6.15 4.46 -36.77
CA MET A 1 6.72 4.11 -35.45
C MET A 1 6.20 2.73 -35.06
N PRO A 2 7.05 1.74 -34.76
CA PRO A 2 6.58 0.40 -34.40
C PRO A 2 5.89 0.46 -33.04
N ILE A 3 4.66 -0.06 -32.98
CA ILE A 3 3.90 -0.21 -31.74
C ILE A 3 4.60 -1.30 -30.94
N THR A 4 5.51 -0.92 -30.04
CA THR A 4 6.29 -1.91 -29.30
C THR A 4 5.36 -2.65 -28.34
N LYS A 5 5.13 -3.93 -28.59
CA LYS A 5 4.34 -4.82 -27.71
C LYS A 5 4.93 -4.75 -26.30
N ASP A 6 4.08 -4.57 -25.28
CA ASP A 6 4.53 -4.67 -23.89
C ASP A 6 5.01 -6.12 -23.65
N THR A 7 6.26 -6.28 -23.23
CA THR A 7 6.86 -7.57 -22.89
C THR A 7 6.93 -7.74 -21.38
N LYS A 8 7.15 -8.98 -20.91
CA LYS A 8 7.40 -9.29 -19.49
C LYS A 8 8.48 -8.40 -18.88
N GLU A 9 9.59 -8.21 -19.59
CA GLU A 9 10.70 -7.36 -19.17
C GLU A 9 10.29 -5.90 -18.97
N LYS A 10 9.53 -5.33 -19.92
CA LYS A 10 9.01 -3.97 -19.80
C LYS A 10 8.08 -3.81 -18.61
N PHE A 11 7.24 -4.81 -18.34
CA PHE A 11 6.40 -4.81 -17.14
C PHE A 11 7.26 -4.78 -15.87
N ILE A 12 8.26 -5.66 -15.77
CA ILE A 12 9.15 -5.74 -14.60
C ILE A 12 9.93 -4.44 -14.42
N GLN A 13 10.50 -3.87 -15.49
CA GLN A 13 11.21 -2.59 -15.43
C GLN A 13 10.31 -1.45 -14.94
N LYS A 14 9.09 -1.33 -15.49
CA LYS A 14 8.10 -0.34 -15.01
C LYS A 14 7.73 -0.57 -13.55
N ALA A 15 7.63 -1.83 -13.13
CA ALA A 15 7.28 -2.20 -11.77
C ALA A 15 8.41 -1.88 -10.77
N ILE A 16 9.67 -2.12 -11.13
CA ILE A 16 10.85 -1.72 -10.37
C ILE A 16 10.98 -0.20 -10.32
N GLN A 17 10.73 0.51 -11.43
CA GLN A 17 10.78 1.98 -11.44
C GLN A 17 9.76 2.60 -10.47
N ARG A 18 8.57 1.99 -10.34
CA ARG A 18 7.51 2.49 -9.43
C ARG A 18 7.71 2.07 -7.98
N TRP A 19 8.12 0.83 -7.74
CA TRP A 19 8.11 0.21 -6.42
C TRP A 19 9.51 -0.09 -5.85
N GLY A 20 10.57 0.08 -6.63
CA GLY A 20 11.92 -0.38 -6.30
C GLY A 20 11.97 -1.89 -6.10
N GLU A 21 12.76 -2.33 -5.12
CA GLU A 21 12.97 -3.74 -4.74
C GLU A 21 11.91 -4.26 -3.74
N ARG A 22 10.74 -3.62 -3.68
CA ARG A 22 9.68 -3.97 -2.71
C ARG A 22 8.98 -5.28 -2.98
N TYR A 23 9.01 -5.78 -4.21
CA TYR A 23 8.29 -6.97 -4.63
C TYR A 23 9.17 -7.84 -5.51
N ASP A 24 8.95 -9.14 -5.42
CA ASP A 24 9.62 -10.13 -6.26
C ASP A 24 8.68 -10.53 -7.41
N TYR A 25 9.22 -10.43 -8.63
CA TYR A 25 8.53 -10.68 -9.90
C TYR A 25 8.99 -11.98 -10.58
N SER A 26 9.70 -12.87 -9.87
CA SER A 26 10.25 -14.13 -10.39
C SER A 26 9.18 -15.03 -11.02
N LEU A 27 7.96 -15.01 -10.47
CA LEU A 27 6.81 -15.81 -10.96
C LEU A 27 5.86 -15.04 -11.88
N VAL A 28 6.26 -13.86 -12.38
CA VAL A 28 5.40 -13.08 -13.27
C VAL A 28 5.36 -13.69 -14.67
N GLU A 29 4.16 -13.99 -15.15
CA GLU A 29 3.88 -14.35 -16.53
C GLU A 29 3.03 -13.27 -17.19
N TYR A 30 3.69 -12.36 -17.93
CA TYR A 30 3.00 -11.22 -18.53
C TYR A 30 2.43 -11.58 -19.90
N VAL A 31 1.10 -11.46 -20.04
CA VAL A 31 0.39 -11.62 -21.32
C VAL A 31 -0.13 -10.29 -21.84
N ASN A 32 -0.83 -9.52 -21.00
CA ASN A 32 -1.35 -8.19 -21.30
C ASN A 32 -1.70 -7.44 -20.00
N SER A 33 -2.18 -6.20 -20.09
CA SER A 33 -2.50 -5.35 -18.93
C SER A 33 -3.72 -5.79 -18.11
N ARG A 34 -4.55 -6.70 -18.65
CA ARG A 34 -5.79 -7.20 -18.07
C ARG A 34 -5.64 -8.60 -17.47
N THR A 35 -4.69 -9.40 -17.95
CA THR A 35 -4.40 -10.73 -17.39
C THR A 35 -3.72 -10.58 -16.04
N ALA A 36 -4.18 -11.35 -15.05
CA ALA A 36 -3.57 -11.35 -13.71
C ALA A 36 -2.14 -11.92 -13.76
N VAL A 37 -1.24 -11.30 -13.01
CA VAL A 37 0.13 -11.77 -12.80
C VAL A 37 0.33 -12.13 -11.33
N THR A 38 1.19 -13.11 -11.07
CA THR A 38 1.56 -13.51 -9.71
C THR A 38 2.77 -12.69 -9.24
N ILE A 39 2.62 -12.01 -8.12
CA ILE A 39 3.64 -11.17 -7.50
C ILE A 39 3.89 -11.67 -6.08
N ILE A 40 5.14 -11.64 -5.64
CA ILE A 40 5.53 -12.06 -4.29
C ILE A 40 5.84 -10.81 -3.46
N CYS A 41 5.26 -10.74 -2.26
CA CYS A 41 5.67 -9.78 -1.25
C CYS A 41 6.74 -10.42 -0.37
N PRO A 42 8.03 -10.00 -0.44
CA PRO A 42 9.10 -10.56 0.37
C PRO A 42 8.91 -10.28 1.86
N VAL A 43 8.29 -9.14 2.23
CA VAL A 43 8.03 -8.77 3.63
C VAL A 43 7.10 -9.76 4.32
N HIS A 44 6.02 -10.16 3.65
CA HIS A 44 5.03 -11.09 4.19
C HIS A 44 5.22 -12.53 3.71
N GLN A 45 6.22 -12.77 2.87
CA GLN A 45 6.47 -14.06 2.19
C GLN A 45 5.21 -14.62 1.53
N TYR A 46 4.35 -13.73 1.04
CA TYR A 46 3.02 -14.05 0.51
C TYR A 46 2.95 -13.75 -0.98
N ARG A 47 2.50 -14.74 -1.75
CA ARG A 47 2.20 -14.59 -3.18
C ARG A 47 0.75 -14.16 -3.36
N PHE A 48 0.55 -13.17 -4.22
CA PHE A 48 -0.77 -12.65 -4.55
C PHE A 48 -0.89 -12.41 -6.05
N THR A 49 -2.12 -12.49 -6.55
CA THR A 49 -2.42 -12.26 -7.96
C THR A 49 -3.05 -10.89 -8.15
N GLN A 50 -2.57 -10.14 -9.12
CA GLN A 50 -3.15 -8.85 -9.47
C GLN A 50 -2.95 -8.56 -10.96
N THR A 51 -3.86 -7.82 -11.59
CA THR A 51 -3.66 -7.37 -12.97
C THR A 51 -2.59 -6.27 -13.01
N PRO A 52 -1.77 -6.19 -14.08
CA PRO A 52 -0.81 -5.10 -14.24
C PRO A 52 -1.46 -3.72 -14.11
N LYS A 53 -2.67 -3.54 -14.67
CA LYS A 53 -3.43 -2.29 -14.53
C LYS A 53 -3.69 -1.94 -13.05
N ALA A 54 -4.15 -2.91 -12.25
CA ALA A 54 -4.40 -2.68 -10.82
C ALA A 54 -3.10 -2.47 -10.02
N HIS A 55 -2.03 -3.19 -10.37
CA HIS A 55 -0.69 -3.03 -9.77
C HIS A 55 -0.17 -1.61 -9.88
N PHE A 56 -0.28 -1.00 -11.06
CA PHE A 56 0.14 0.39 -11.27
C PHE A 56 -0.86 1.42 -10.74
N ALA A 57 -2.15 1.07 -10.61
CA ALA A 57 -3.16 1.95 -10.02
C ALA A 57 -3.04 2.08 -8.49
N ALA A 58 -2.39 1.14 -7.81
CA ALA A 58 -2.20 1.19 -6.37
C ALA A 58 -1.38 2.42 -5.94
N LYS A 59 -1.84 3.14 -4.91
CA LYS A 59 -1.24 4.40 -4.43
C LYS A 59 -0.02 4.20 -3.52
N HIS A 60 -0.03 3.17 -2.68
CA HIS A 60 0.98 3.00 -1.62
C HIS A 60 1.56 1.59 -1.56
N HIS A 61 0.69 0.59 -1.64
CA HIS A 61 1.06 -0.82 -1.60
C HIS A 61 0.10 -1.60 -2.49
N CYS A 62 0.63 -2.55 -3.26
CA CYS A 62 -0.18 -3.49 -4.02
C CYS A 62 -0.43 -4.80 -3.24
N CYS A 63 0.46 -5.16 -2.31
CA CYS A 63 0.23 -6.27 -1.38
C CYS A 63 -0.96 -5.92 -0.46
N PRO A 64 -1.99 -6.79 -0.36
CA PRO A 64 -3.16 -6.53 0.45
C PRO A 64 -2.85 -6.48 1.96
N ILE A 65 -1.82 -7.20 2.41
CA ILE A 65 -1.38 -7.22 3.81
C ILE A 65 -0.68 -5.91 4.16
N CYS A 66 0.36 -5.53 3.39
CA CYS A 66 1.00 -4.20 3.54
C CYS A 66 -0.02 -3.07 3.50
N TYR A 67 -0.99 -3.13 2.59
CA TYR A 67 -2.00 -2.10 2.48
C TYR A 67 -2.84 -1.99 3.75
N LYS A 68 -3.23 -3.12 4.37
CA LYS A 68 -3.98 -3.14 5.64
C LYS A 68 -3.17 -2.60 6.80
N GLU A 69 -1.87 -2.89 6.88
CA GLU A 69 -1.00 -2.39 7.96
C GLU A 69 -0.90 -0.86 7.98
N VAL A 70 -0.94 -0.23 6.80
CA VAL A 70 -0.81 1.23 6.69
C VAL A 70 -2.16 1.94 6.61
N ARG A 71 -3.27 1.22 6.38
CA ARG A 71 -4.64 1.78 6.40
C ARG A 71 -4.91 2.50 7.73
N GLY A 72 -5.35 3.76 7.66
CA GLY A 72 -5.68 4.59 8.84
C GLY A 72 -4.51 5.44 9.38
N SER A 73 -3.26 4.99 9.22
CA SER A 73 -2.08 5.77 9.66
C SER A 73 -1.92 7.12 8.94
N TYR A 74 -2.35 7.20 7.68
CA TYR A 74 -2.22 8.43 6.87
C TYR A 74 -3.10 9.58 7.37
N GLN A 75 -4.27 9.31 7.96
CA GLN A 75 -5.13 10.36 8.53
C GLN A 75 -4.48 11.00 9.76
N ASN A 76 -3.75 10.21 10.54
CA ASN A 76 -3.06 10.68 11.74
C ASN A 76 -1.88 11.59 11.39
N ARG A 77 -1.21 11.41 10.24
CA ARG A 77 -0.08 12.25 9.83
C ARG A 77 -0.46 13.72 9.61
N TRP A 78 -1.63 13.99 9.04
CA TRP A 78 -2.13 15.37 8.88
C TRP A 78 -2.43 16.00 10.25
N ARG A 79 -3.04 15.24 11.17
CA ARG A 79 -3.29 15.66 12.56
C ARG A 79 -1.99 15.95 13.33
N LEU A 80 -1.01 15.05 13.27
CA LEU A 80 0.30 15.24 13.91
C LEU A 80 1.07 16.44 13.32
N SER A 81 0.95 16.69 12.01
CA SER A 81 1.57 17.86 11.38
C SER A 81 0.94 19.21 11.77
N SER A 82 -0.29 19.19 12.31
CA SER A 82 -0.99 20.39 12.80
C SER A 82 -0.72 20.70 14.27
N GLU A 83 -0.22 19.73 15.05
CA GLU A 83 0.10 19.90 16.48
C GLU A 83 1.41 20.66 16.72
N SER A 84 2.31 20.75 15.73
CA SER A 84 3.55 21.53 15.84
C SER A 84 3.39 23.03 15.57
N LYS A 85 2.16 23.53 15.35
CA LYS A 85 1.88 24.97 15.11
C LYS A 85 0.83 25.62 16.02
N SER A 86 0.31 24.96 17.06
CA SER A 86 -0.63 25.65 17.96
C SER A 86 -0.52 25.19 19.42
N PRO A 87 -0.17 26.08 20.37
CA PRO A 87 -0.44 25.84 21.77
C PRO A 87 -1.96 25.97 21.99
N LEU A 88 -2.54 25.15 22.86
CA LEU A 88 -3.95 25.15 23.30
C LEU A 88 -4.88 24.16 22.57
N ARG A 89 -4.77 22.87 22.90
CA ARG A 89 -5.96 22.02 23.12
C ARG A 89 -5.66 20.79 23.97
N MET A 90 -5.39 20.99 25.26
CA MET A 90 -5.43 19.88 26.21
C MET A 90 -6.90 19.50 26.44
N LYS A 91 -7.31 18.29 26.03
CA LYS A 91 -8.54 17.67 26.56
C LYS A 91 -8.13 16.60 27.56
N LEU A 92 -8.46 16.81 28.82
CA LEU A 92 -8.24 15.86 29.90
C LEU A 92 -8.91 14.50 29.60
N PRO A 93 -8.33 13.38 30.06
CA PRO A 93 -8.99 12.08 29.95
C PRO A 93 -10.23 12.04 30.84
N SER A 94 -11.37 11.65 30.24
CA SER A 94 -12.62 11.38 30.95
C SER A 94 -12.42 10.22 31.92
N GLN A 95 -12.52 10.49 33.22
CA GLN A 95 -12.45 9.46 34.25
C GLN A 95 -13.55 8.42 34.04
N ILE A 96 -13.11 7.17 34.12
CA ILE A 96 -13.86 5.93 34.09
C ILE A 96 -15.05 5.99 35.05
N ASN A 97 -16.22 5.56 34.58
CA ASN A 97 -17.42 5.34 35.38
C ASN A 97 -17.12 4.48 36.62
N GLN A 98 -17.33 5.03 37.82
CA GLN A 98 -17.55 4.24 39.04
C GLN A 98 -19.05 4.01 39.23
N VAL A 99 -19.50 2.88 38.70
CA VAL A 99 -20.40 1.86 39.28
C VAL A 99 -21.26 2.29 40.49
N PHE A 100 -22.57 2.33 40.25
CA PHE A 100 -23.74 2.18 41.15
C PHE A 100 -23.75 2.87 42.54
N ARG A 101 -24.71 3.80 42.67
CA ARG A 101 -25.24 4.33 43.93
C ARG A 101 -26.08 3.27 44.66
N PHE A 102 -25.84 3.10 45.96
CA PHE A 102 -26.86 2.91 47.00
C PHE A 102 -26.41 3.69 48.23
#